data_AF-A0AAD5DMC6-F1
#
_entry.id   AF-A0AAD5DMC6-F1
#
_cell.length_a   1.000
_cell.length_b   1.000
_cell.length_c   1.000
_cell.angle_alpha   90.00
_cell.angle_beta   90.00
_cell.angle_gamma   90.00
#
_symmetry.space_group_name_H-M   'P 1'
#
loop_
_entity.id
_entity.type
_entity.pdbx_description
1 polymer ?
#
loop_
_entity_poly.entity_id
_entity_poly.type
_entity_poly.pdbx_seq_one_letter_code
_entity_poly.pdbx_strand_id
1 'polypeptide(L)'
;MQGDWEALDESDRDLAASLPVTTHWAPSYSVHPRTGDVYPGINKPVAVIDWLANTEVRRLSAQVKEDYVLVIDADMVMRRPILPQVLLSVSNELALRHIPQVAPRNDSQAGPAGRRGDQVGGFTLMATADMRRVAPLWLKLSEDVREDPLAWNLTGDHYALEGDKPWIAEMYGYSFGCAAADVWHIANGRLMRYPGYAVDRETYEDPPSVLHYGILWNVSGTDYAFDKHWHYDFDALACPPWNMSDDPRLTKRGLFAHPPRPSAFNTTGLELMRDLLAIEVLVTLNEAFCERHRRACPPSDELGRECSKAEAIAQELRDAYASLPPLPPDPEPAQYEVPPPDEAGADAGAAGEAASEAEAAAEAAAEEAAVEEVAAEAAAAGGQQQAAEAAGEPEPPSQADRPRAPSEAHIEL
;
A
#
# COMPACT_ATOMS: atom_id res chain seq x y z
N MET A 1 4.40 -25.59 -2.91
CA MET A 1 5.21 -24.37 -2.82
C MET A 1 6.46 -24.50 -1.95
N GLN A 2 6.97 -25.73 -1.72
CA GLN A 2 8.39 -25.92 -1.39
C GLN A 2 9.33 -25.35 -2.49
N GLY A 3 8.82 -25.18 -3.72
CA GLY A 3 9.59 -24.77 -4.89
C GLY A 3 10.23 -23.36 -4.87
N ASP A 4 9.57 -22.32 -4.35
CA ASP A 4 10.12 -20.95 -4.52
C ASP A 4 11.28 -20.64 -3.54
N TRP A 5 11.21 -21.16 -2.31
CA TRP A 5 12.31 -21.07 -1.35
C TRP A 5 13.50 -21.94 -1.75
N GLU A 6 13.22 -23.16 -2.21
CA GLU A 6 14.25 -24.07 -2.73
C GLU A 6 14.90 -23.54 -4.01
N ALA A 7 14.22 -22.65 -4.75
CA ALA A 7 14.74 -21.98 -5.93
C ALA A 7 15.60 -20.74 -5.65
N LEU A 8 15.66 -20.22 -4.41
CA LEU A 8 16.56 -19.12 -4.06
C LEU A 8 18.03 -19.54 -4.17
N ASP A 9 18.93 -18.58 -4.34
CA ASP A 9 20.36 -18.86 -4.25
C ASP A 9 20.76 -19.24 -2.81
N GLU A 10 21.82 -20.04 -2.68
CA GLU A 10 22.33 -20.47 -1.36
C GLU A 10 22.69 -19.28 -0.47
N SER A 11 23.27 -18.22 -1.04
CA SER A 11 23.62 -16.99 -0.34
C SER A 11 22.40 -16.27 0.25
N ASP A 12 21.27 -16.26 -0.44
CA ASP A 12 20.02 -15.67 0.06
C ASP A 12 19.40 -16.51 1.16
N ARG A 13 19.42 -17.84 1.00
CA ARG A 13 18.95 -18.74 2.05
C ARG A 13 19.80 -18.62 3.31
N ASP A 14 21.12 -18.53 3.18
CA ASP A 14 22.05 -18.36 4.29
C ASP A 14 21.84 -17.01 4.98
N LEU A 15 21.65 -15.93 4.20
CA LEU A 15 21.33 -14.61 4.75
C LEU A 15 20.03 -14.66 5.55
N ALA A 16 18.96 -15.23 4.98
CA ALA A 16 17.68 -15.36 5.67
C ALA A 16 17.77 -16.28 6.91
N ALA A 17 18.56 -17.35 6.87
CA ALA A 17 18.82 -18.22 8.02
C ALA A 17 19.66 -17.55 9.12
N SER A 18 20.45 -16.52 8.78
CA SER A 18 21.25 -15.75 9.73
C SER A 18 20.42 -14.73 10.53
N LEU A 19 19.22 -14.38 10.04
CA LEU A 19 18.33 -13.45 10.75
C LEU A 19 17.79 -14.12 12.02
N PRO A 20 17.80 -13.44 13.18
CA PRO A 20 17.31 -13.99 14.44
C PRO A 20 15.77 -13.98 14.52
N VAL A 21 15.09 -14.30 13.42
CA VAL A 21 13.63 -14.24 13.28
C VAL A 21 13.12 -15.63 12.91
N THR A 22 12.15 -16.15 13.67
CA THR A 22 11.49 -17.41 13.31
C THR A 22 10.45 -17.14 12.25
N THR A 23 10.68 -17.63 11.04
CA THR A 23 9.75 -17.46 9.91
C THR A 23 8.79 -18.64 9.80
N HIS A 24 7.49 -18.35 9.74
CA HIS A 24 6.45 -19.31 9.41
C HIS A 24 6.03 -19.11 7.95
N TRP A 25 6.02 -20.19 7.18
CA TRP A 25 5.65 -20.17 5.75
C TRP A 25 4.29 -20.80 5.57
N ALA A 26 3.28 -19.96 5.28
CA ALA A 26 1.95 -20.44 4.94
C ALA A 26 1.89 -20.92 3.48
N PRO A 27 1.09 -21.96 3.16
CA PRO A 27 0.79 -22.30 1.78
C PRO A 27 0.09 -21.14 1.09
N SER A 28 0.51 -20.77 -0.14
CA SER A 28 -0.25 -19.77 -0.87
C SER A 28 -1.57 -20.32 -1.41
N TYR A 29 -2.56 -19.45 -1.30
CA TYR A 29 -3.93 -19.54 -1.76
C TYR A 29 -4.21 -18.49 -2.85
N SER A 30 -3.16 -17.95 -3.48
CA SER A 30 -3.31 -16.96 -4.57
C SER A 30 -4.20 -17.47 -5.69
N VAL A 31 -4.27 -18.78 -5.90
CA VAL A 31 -5.30 -19.41 -6.73
C VAL A 31 -6.24 -20.17 -5.81
N HIS A 32 -7.49 -19.71 -5.73
CA HIS A 32 -8.47 -20.27 -4.83
C HIS A 32 -8.80 -21.72 -5.23
N PRO A 33 -8.68 -22.71 -4.33
CA PRO A 33 -8.70 -24.13 -4.69
C PRO A 33 -10.05 -24.65 -5.20
N ARG A 34 -11.16 -24.01 -4.83
CA ARG A 34 -12.51 -24.41 -5.28
C ARG A 34 -12.99 -23.68 -6.54
N THR A 35 -12.81 -22.35 -6.58
CA THR A 35 -13.33 -21.49 -7.64
C THR A 35 -12.33 -21.25 -8.78
N GLY A 36 -11.03 -21.45 -8.53
CA GLY A 36 -9.97 -21.11 -9.47
C GLY A 36 -9.69 -19.61 -9.58
N ASP A 37 -10.33 -18.77 -8.75
CA ASP A 37 -10.10 -17.31 -8.73
C ASP A 37 -8.63 -17.00 -8.39
N VAL A 38 -8.01 -16.10 -9.15
CA VAL A 38 -6.63 -15.67 -8.91
C VAL A 38 -6.67 -14.38 -8.11
N TYR A 39 -6.53 -14.49 -6.78
CA TYR A 39 -6.64 -13.38 -5.85
C TYR A 39 -5.60 -13.49 -4.73
N PRO A 40 -4.40 -12.90 -4.89
CA PRO A 40 -3.34 -12.96 -3.89
C PRO A 40 -3.70 -12.34 -2.54
N GLY A 41 -4.63 -11.38 -2.48
CA GLY A 41 -5.05 -10.72 -1.22
C GLY A 41 -5.58 -11.71 -0.18
N ILE A 42 -6.20 -12.82 -0.62
CA ILE A 42 -6.72 -13.86 0.27
C ILE A 42 -5.63 -14.56 1.10
N ASN A 43 -4.36 -14.46 0.70
CA ASN A 43 -3.27 -15.04 1.46
C ASN A 43 -3.12 -14.43 2.85
N LYS A 44 -3.53 -13.17 3.07
CA LYS A 44 -3.45 -12.52 4.39
C LYS A 44 -4.24 -13.31 5.45
N PRO A 45 -5.58 -13.52 5.31
CA PRO A 45 -6.33 -14.31 6.28
C PRO A 45 -5.88 -15.78 6.34
N VAL A 46 -5.55 -16.40 5.21
CA VAL A 46 -5.10 -17.80 5.17
C VAL A 46 -3.80 -18.00 5.94
N ALA A 47 -2.83 -17.09 5.76
CA ALA A 47 -1.54 -17.16 6.45
C ALA A 47 -1.69 -17.00 7.96
N VAL A 48 -2.60 -16.14 8.42
CA VAL A 48 -2.90 -15.97 9.85
C VAL A 48 -3.54 -17.23 10.43
N ILE A 49 -4.52 -17.83 9.74
CA ILE A 49 -5.15 -19.09 10.18
C ILE A 49 -4.13 -20.22 10.25
N ASP A 50 -3.32 -20.37 9.20
CA ASP A 50 -2.30 -21.42 9.12
C ASP A 50 -1.21 -21.22 10.19
N TRP A 51 -0.78 -19.98 10.44
CA TRP A 51 0.15 -19.65 11.50
C TRP A 51 -0.41 -20.00 12.88
N LEU A 52 -1.64 -19.57 13.20
CA LEU A 52 -2.32 -19.90 14.46
C LEU A 52 -2.42 -21.42 14.65
N ALA A 53 -2.84 -22.16 13.62
CA ALA A 53 -2.99 -23.61 13.69
C ALA A 53 -1.63 -24.33 13.86
N ASN A 54 -0.61 -23.95 13.09
CA ASN A 54 0.67 -24.67 13.10
C ASN A 54 1.56 -24.32 14.30
N THR A 55 1.46 -23.10 14.83
CA THR A 55 2.16 -22.73 16.06
C THR A 55 1.54 -23.38 17.30
N GLU A 56 0.23 -23.66 17.27
CA GLU A 56 -0.47 -24.43 18.31
C GLU A 56 -0.24 -25.94 18.20
N VAL A 57 -0.25 -26.51 17.00
CA VAL A 57 -0.16 -27.96 16.78
C VAL A 57 1.28 -28.49 16.83
N ARG A 58 2.28 -27.77 16.30
CA ARG A 58 3.68 -28.25 16.30
C ARG A 58 4.38 -28.11 17.65
N ARG A 59 3.78 -27.37 18.58
CA ARG A 59 4.24 -27.27 19.96
C ARG A 59 3.15 -27.82 20.88
N LEU A 60 3.09 -29.14 21.00
CA LEU A 60 2.27 -29.91 21.98
C LEU A 60 2.44 -29.47 23.47
N SER A 61 3.13 -28.36 23.76
CA SER A 61 3.26 -27.76 25.08
C SER A 61 3.51 -26.24 25.09
N ALA A 62 3.47 -25.55 23.95
CA ALA A 62 3.68 -24.10 23.92
C ALA A 62 2.61 -23.43 23.06
N GLN A 63 1.64 -22.84 23.76
CA GLN A 63 0.73 -21.83 23.23
C GLN A 63 1.51 -20.78 22.43
N VAL A 64 0.89 -20.16 21.42
CA VAL A 64 1.36 -18.89 20.85
C VAL A 64 1.76 -17.99 22.02
N LYS A 65 3.04 -17.65 22.10
CA LYS A 65 3.62 -16.91 23.25
C LYS A 65 3.46 -15.40 23.07
N GLU A 66 3.18 -15.01 21.84
CA GLU A 66 3.00 -13.65 21.40
C GLU A 66 1.65 -13.16 21.91
N ASP A 67 1.66 -12.07 22.68
CA ASP A 67 0.43 -11.46 23.20
C ASP A 67 -0.34 -10.68 22.11
N TYR A 68 0.41 -10.21 21.10
CA TYR A 68 -0.10 -9.40 19.99
C TYR A 68 0.40 -9.92 18.64
N VAL A 69 -0.46 -9.79 17.63
CA VAL A 69 -0.18 -10.09 16.23
C VAL A 69 -0.22 -8.78 15.45
N LEU A 70 0.89 -8.43 14.80
CA LEU A 70 0.96 -7.35 13.81
C LEU A 70 0.75 -7.97 12.43
N VAL A 71 -0.31 -7.58 11.73
CA VAL A 71 -0.49 -7.86 10.30
C VAL A 71 -0.13 -6.58 9.55
N ILE A 72 0.79 -6.67 8.59
CA ILE A 72 1.28 -5.53 7.83
C ILE A 72 1.57 -5.97 6.39
N ASP A 73 1.36 -5.08 5.43
CA ASP A 73 1.66 -5.36 4.03
C ASP A 73 3.17 -5.30 3.75
N ALA A 74 3.62 -6.02 2.73
CA ALA A 74 5.03 -6.11 2.35
C ALA A 74 5.57 -4.81 1.73
N ASP A 75 4.69 -3.91 1.31
CA ASP A 75 5.03 -2.60 0.73
C ASP A 75 5.00 -1.48 1.76
N MET A 76 5.48 -1.77 2.96
CA MET A 76 5.55 -0.83 4.07
C MET A 76 6.97 -0.72 4.63
N VAL A 77 7.45 0.51 4.79
CA VAL A 77 8.73 0.82 5.47
C VAL A 77 8.44 1.20 6.92
N MET A 78 8.98 0.41 7.85
CA MET A 78 8.90 0.69 9.29
C MET A 78 9.99 1.69 9.70
N ARG A 79 9.57 2.84 10.23
CA ARG A 79 10.46 3.94 10.65
C ARG A 79 10.70 3.97 12.15
N ARG A 80 9.67 3.59 12.92
CA ARG A 80 9.66 3.63 14.38
C ARG A 80 8.96 2.40 14.95
N PRO A 81 9.23 2.02 16.21
CA PRO A 81 8.52 0.92 16.85
C PRO A 81 7.00 1.12 16.81
N ILE A 82 6.28 0.09 16.36
CA ILE A 82 4.82 0.04 16.45
C ILE A 82 4.49 -0.48 17.85
N LEU A 83 4.06 0.43 18.73
CA LEU A 83 3.56 0.07 20.04
C LEU A 83 2.06 -0.19 19.96
N PRO A 84 1.46 -0.97 20.89
CA PRO A 84 0.05 -1.27 20.84
C PRO A 84 -0.83 -0.03 20.82
N GLN A 85 -1.28 0.32 19.61
CA GLN A 85 -2.19 1.41 19.32
C GLN A 85 -2.73 1.37 17.87
N VAL A 86 -4.04 1.14 17.74
CA VAL A 86 -5.02 2.03 17.05
C VAL A 86 -5.11 2.03 15.47
N LEU A 87 -6.28 1.69 14.86
CA LEU A 87 -6.80 1.64 13.44
C LEU A 87 -8.28 2.14 13.18
N LEU A 88 -8.67 2.52 11.94
CA LEU A 88 -9.90 3.27 11.51
C LEU A 88 -11.20 2.43 11.16
N SER A 89 -12.37 3.06 10.78
CA SER A 89 -13.76 2.48 10.64
C SER A 89 -14.53 2.48 9.26
N VAL A 90 -15.40 1.49 8.92
CA VAL A 90 -16.26 1.47 7.71
C VAL A 90 -17.74 1.64 8.06
N SER A 91 -18.43 2.54 7.35
CA SER A 91 -19.90 2.62 7.33
C SER A 91 -20.41 2.62 5.89
N ASN A 92 -20.78 1.45 5.35
CA ASN A 92 -21.36 1.34 4.00
C ASN A 92 -22.39 0.20 3.89
N GLU A 93 -23.05 0.11 2.73
CA GLU A 93 -24.09 -0.89 2.45
C GLU A 93 -23.61 -2.34 2.57
N LEU A 94 -22.33 -2.61 2.28
CA LEU A 94 -21.74 -3.94 2.44
C LEU A 94 -21.82 -4.40 3.90
N ALA A 95 -21.64 -3.51 4.87
CA ALA A 95 -21.80 -3.86 6.28
C ALA A 95 -23.25 -4.29 6.61
N LEU A 96 -24.25 -3.67 5.97
CA LEU A 96 -25.66 -4.06 6.16
C LEU A 96 -25.96 -5.44 5.55
N ARG A 97 -25.31 -5.80 4.44
CA ARG A 97 -25.54 -7.06 3.74
C ARG A 97 -24.82 -8.24 4.39
N HIS A 98 -23.57 -8.04 4.79
CA HIS A 98 -22.67 -9.11 5.23
C HIS A 98 -22.68 -9.34 6.75
N ILE A 99 -23.03 -8.33 7.55
CA ILE A 99 -23.13 -8.42 9.02
C ILE A 99 -24.40 -7.75 9.60
N PRO A 100 -25.61 -8.04 9.09
CA PRO A 100 -26.85 -7.40 9.55
C PRO A 100 -27.13 -7.62 11.05
N GLN A 101 -26.61 -8.71 11.62
CA GLN A 101 -26.75 -9.08 13.03
C GLN A 101 -25.95 -8.20 13.99
N VAL A 102 -24.90 -7.52 13.52
CA VAL A 102 -24.06 -6.68 14.38
C VAL A 102 -24.75 -5.35 14.62
N ALA A 103 -25.06 -5.03 15.88
CA ALA A 103 -25.71 -3.77 16.22
C ALA A 103 -24.83 -2.56 15.84
N PRO A 104 -25.42 -1.46 15.31
CA PRO A 104 -24.68 -0.23 15.04
C PRO A 104 -23.99 0.31 16.30
N ARG A 105 -22.74 0.77 16.16
CA ARG A 105 -22.03 1.45 17.24
C ARG A 105 -22.34 2.93 17.26
N ASN A 106 -22.48 3.48 18.45
CA ASN A 106 -22.73 4.90 18.67
C ASN A 106 -21.52 5.59 19.31
N ASP A 107 -20.35 5.41 18.70
CA ASP A 107 -19.10 6.09 19.06
C ASP A 107 -18.38 6.58 17.80
N SER A 108 -17.39 7.46 18.01
CA SER A 108 -16.56 8.00 16.94
C SER A 108 -15.12 7.48 16.94
N GLN A 109 -14.84 6.39 17.66
CA GLN A 109 -13.45 5.97 17.93
C GLN A 109 -12.72 5.50 16.69
N ALA A 110 -13.45 4.86 15.78
CA ALA A 110 -12.91 4.47 14.50
C ALA A 110 -13.62 5.19 13.35
N GLY A 111 -14.67 5.99 13.57
CA GLY A 111 -15.62 6.31 12.49
C GLY A 111 -16.73 7.29 12.75
N PRO A 112 -17.67 7.43 11.80
CA PRO A 112 -18.96 8.04 12.10
C PRO A 112 -19.80 7.15 13.02
N ALA A 113 -20.63 7.77 13.86
CA ALA A 113 -21.63 7.06 14.66
C ALA A 113 -22.67 6.38 13.74
N GLY A 114 -23.14 5.19 14.13
CA GLY A 114 -24.06 4.35 13.35
C GLY A 114 -23.38 3.27 12.50
N ARG A 115 -22.05 3.23 12.49
CA ARG A 115 -21.24 2.22 11.79
C ARG A 115 -21.48 0.80 12.31
N ARG A 116 -21.32 -0.19 11.43
CA ARG A 116 -21.40 -1.63 11.76
C ARG A 116 -20.08 -2.38 11.58
N GLY A 117 -19.08 -1.76 10.96
CA GLY A 117 -17.74 -2.32 10.79
C GLY A 117 -16.67 -1.25 10.95
N ASP A 118 -15.40 -1.66 10.87
CA ASP A 118 -14.24 -0.78 10.96
C ASP A 118 -13.37 -0.72 9.65
N GLN A 119 -12.76 0.39 9.23
CA GLN A 119 -12.01 0.76 7.99
C GLN A 119 -10.60 0.71 8.42
N VAL A 120 -10.18 -0.53 8.50
CA VAL A 120 -8.80 -0.79 8.73
C VAL A 120 -8.03 -0.49 7.45
N GLY A 121 -6.88 0.15 7.61
CA GLY A 121 -5.90 0.30 6.54
C GLY A 121 -5.05 -0.96 6.38
N GLY A 122 -3.95 -0.85 5.65
CA GLY A 122 -3.04 -1.98 5.36
C GLY A 122 -2.21 -2.51 6.52
N PHE A 123 -2.41 -2.04 7.76
CA PHE A 123 -1.75 -2.58 8.95
C PHE A 123 -2.76 -2.77 10.09
N THR A 124 -2.57 -3.81 10.91
CA THR A 124 -3.38 -4.05 12.11
C THR A 124 -2.54 -4.63 13.24
N LEU A 125 -2.75 -4.16 14.48
CA LEU A 125 -2.21 -4.82 15.67
C LEU A 125 -3.35 -5.30 16.55
N MET A 126 -3.38 -6.59 16.84
CA MET A 126 -4.49 -7.24 17.55
C MET A 126 -3.95 -8.16 18.64
N ALA A 127 -4.66 -8.26 19.76
CA ALA A 127 -4.36 -9.29 20.74
C ALA A 127 -4.55 -10.68 20.12
N THR A 128 -3.63 -11.62 20.41
CA THR A 128 -3.69 -12.98 19.83
C THR A 128 -5.01 -13.69 20.15
N ALA A 129 -5.58 -13.46 21.34
CA ALA A 129 -6.88 -14.00 21.72
C ALA A 129 -8.03 -13.50 20.83
N ASP A 130 -7.97 -12.25 20.40
CA ASP A 130 -8.95 -11.67 19.47
C ASP A 130 -8.72 -12.19 18.07
N MET A 131 -7.46 -12.30 17.64
CA MET A 131 -7.10 -12.82 16.32
C MET A 131 -7.62 -14.25 16.11
N ARG A 132 -7.62 -15.10 17.14
CA ARG A 132 -8.23 -16.44 17.07
C ARG A 132 -9.72 -16.42 16.76
N ARG A 133 -10.44 -15.41 17.25
CA ARG A 133 -11.89 -15.25 17.01
C ARG A 133 -12.14 -14.64 15.63
N VAL A 134 -11.31 -13.69 15.22
CA VAL A 134 -11.44 -12.94 13.97
C VAL A 134 -11.00 -13.75 12.76
N ALA A 135 -9.85 -14.42 12.79
CA ALA A 135 -9.24 -15.08 11.65
C ALA A 135 -10.19 -15.99 10.82
N PRO A 136 -10.98 -16.90 11.42
CA PRO A 136 -11.91 -17.73 10.63
C PRO A 136 -13.05 -16.92 9.99
N LEU A 137 -13.50 -15.86 10.65
CA LEU A 137 -14.53 -14.96 10.12
C LEU A 137 -13.97 -14.07 9.02
N TRP A 138 -12.73 -13.61 9.18
CA TRP A 138 -12.01 -12.83 8.17
C TRP A 138 -11.97 -13.59 6.85
N LEU A 139 -11.44 -14.82 6.82
CA LEU A 139 -11.38 -15.61 5.59
C LEU A 139 -12.76 -15.79 4.94
N LYS A 140 -13.74 -16.24 5.74
CA LYS A 140 -15.09 -16.51 5.25
C LYS A 140 -15.74 -15.26 4.65
N LEU A 141 -15.65 -14.12 5.34
CA LEU A 141 -16.28 -12.87 4.89
C LEU A 141 -15.51 -12.23 3.74
N SER A 142 -14.20 -12.46 3.61
CA SER A 142 -13.44 -12.09 2.42
C SER A 142 -13.92 -12.86 1.19
N GLU A 143 -14.14 -14.18 1.32
CA GLU A 143 -14.74 -14.99 0.25
C GLU A 143 -16.16 -14.51 -0.08
N ASP A 144 -16.99 -14.23 0.92
CA ASP A 144 -18.36 -13.74 0.71
C ASP A 144 -18.41 -12.38 -0.01
N VAL A 145 -17.54 -11.42 0.34
CA VAL A 145 -17.44 -10.12 -0.34
C VAL A 145 -16.86 -10.26 -1.75
N ARG A 146 -15.86 -11.13 -1.94
CA ARG A 146 -15.23 -11.38 -3.23
C ARG A 146 -16.20 -11.98 -4.26
N GLU A 147 -17.17 -12.77 -3.80
CA GLU A 147 -18.21 -13.38 -4.66
C GLU A 147 -19.51 -12.55 -4.74
N ASP A 148 -19.59 -11.42 -4.05
CA ASP A 148 -20.77 -10.53 -4.11
C ASP A 148 -20.77 -9.75 -5.45
N PRO A 149 -21.77 -9.96 -6.32
CA PRO A 149 -21.82 -9.36 -7.65
C PRO A 149 -22.03 -7.84 -7.63
N LEU A 150 -22.35 -7.26 -6.46
CA LEU A 150 -22.47 -5.82 -6.25
C LEU A 150 -21.29 -5.25 -5.46
N ALA A 151 -20.25 -6.05 -5.18
CA ALA A 151 -19.12 -5.52 -4.43
C ALA A 151 -18.31 -4.50 -5.22
N TRP A 152 -18.24 -4.64 -6.56
CA TRP A 152 -17.45 -3.76 -7.44
C TRP A 152 -17.75 -2.27 -7.27
N ASN A 153 -19.03 -1.89 -7.03
CA ASN A 153 -19.42 -0.48 -6.86
C ASN A 153 -19.58 -0.05 -5.39
N LEU A 154 -19.46 -0.95 -4.42
CA LEU A 154 -19.70 -0.65 -3.00
C LEU A 154 -18.42 -0.62 -2.16
N THR A 155 -17.31 -1.14 -2.68
CA THR A 155 -16.02 -1.20 -1.98
C THR A 155 -15.22 0.10 -2.07
N GLY A 156 -15.56 1.01 -2.99
CA GLY A 156 -14.69 2.16 -3.29
C GLY A 156 -13.38 1.76 -3.95
N ASP A 157 -13.33 0.55 -4.54
CA ASP A 157 -12.19 0.11 -5.34
C ASP A 157 -12.23 0.80 -6.71
N HIS A 158 -11.42 1.85 -6.86
CA HIS A 158 -11.37 2.64 -8.10
C HIS A 158 -10.89 1.85 -9.33
N TYR A 159 -10.34 0.64 -9.13
CA TYR A 159 -9.89 -0.22 -10.22
C TYR A 159 -10.91 -1.29 -10.63
N ALA A 160 -12.00 -1.47 -9.87
CA ALA A 160 -13.02 -2.46 -10.18
C ALA A 160 -14.08 -1.88 -11.15
N LEU A 161 -14.33 -2.57 -12.26
CA LEU A 161 -15.42 -2.24 -13.19
C LEU A 161 -16.67 -3.10 -12.92
N GLU A 162 -17.77 -2.79 -13.62
CA GLU A 162 -19.01 -3.56 -13.48
C GLU A 162 -18.80 -5.05 -13.80
N GLY A 163 -19.12 -5.90 -12.83
CA GLY A 163 -18.95 -7.35 -12.93
C GLY A 163 -17.56 -7.86 -12.52
N ASP A 164 -16.61 -6.96 -12.26
CA ASP A 164 -15.33 -7.35 -11.68
C ASP A 164 -15.50 -7.71 -10.21
N LYS A 165 -14.54 -8.48 -9.71
CA LYS A 165 -14.41 -8.74 -8.29
C LYS A 165 -13.43 -7.72 -7.70
N PRO A 166 -13.75 -7.06 -6.58
CA PRO A 166 -12.90 -6.02 -6.00
C PRO A 166 -11.59 -6.59 -5.44
N TRP A 167 -10.50 -5.85 -5.61
CA TRP A 167 -9.16 -6.16 -5.12
C TRP A 167 -9.06 -6.06 -3.59
N ILE A 168 -9.83 -5.17 -2.97
CA ILE A 168 -9.82 -4.91 -1.52
C ILE A 168 -10.83 -5.75 -0.72
N ALA A 169 -11.31 -6.87 -1.28
CA ALA A 169 -12.29 -7.75 -0.65
C ALA A 169 -11.81 -8.29 0.71
N GLU A 170 -10.51 -8.56 0.85
CA GLU A 170 -9.90 -9.03 2.09
C GLU A 170 -9.94 -7.99 3.20
N MET A 171 -9.80 -6.70 2.88
CA MET A 171 -9.89 -5.60 3.85
C MET A 171 -11.31 -5.50 4.42
N TYR A 172 -12.33 -5.65 3.57
CA TYR A 172 -13.74 -5.72 4.00
C TYR A 172 -14.03 -6.97 4.83
N GLY A 173 -13.53 -8.13 4.41
CA GLY A 173 -13.68 -9.37 5.17
C GLY A 173 -13.07 -9.26 6.57
N TYR A 174 -11.91 -8.59 6.71
CA TYR A 174 -11.31 -8.33 8.02
C TYR A 174 -12.24 -7.48 8.89
N SER A 175 -12.71 -6.36 8.34
CA SER A 175 -13.60 -5.41 9.02
C SER A 175 -14.83 -6.12 9.58
N PHE A 176 -15.48 -6.89 8.72
CA PHE A 176 -16.70 -7.61 9.05
C PHE A 176 -16.43 -8.77 10.01
N GLY A 177 -15.27 -9.45 9.86
CA GLY A 177 -14.83 -10.49 10.78
C GLY A 177 -14.62 -9.97 12.20
N CYS A 178 -14.00 -8.80 12.34
CA CYS A 178 -13.84 -8.13 13.62
C CYS A 178 -15.18 -7.78 14.26
N ALA A 179 -16.05 -7.10 13.50
CA ALA A 179 -17.38 -6.71 13.98
C ALA A 179 -18.23 -7.93 14.39
N ALA A 180 -18.23 -8.99 13.57
CA ALA A 180 -18.92 -10.24 13.87
C ALA A 180 -18.35 -10.98 15.10
N ALA A 181 -17.07 -10.77 15.41
CA ALA A 181 -16.42 -11.27 16.61
C ALA A 181 -16.57 -10.33 17.82
N ASP A 182 -17.26 -9.20 17.71
CA ASP A 182 -17.27 -8.14 18.74
C ASP A 182 -15.85 -7.66 19.12
N VAL A 183 -15.01 -7.48 18.10
CA VAL A 183 -13.67 -6.87 18.18
C VAL A 183 -13.74 -5.54 17.46
N TRP A 184 -13.33 -4.47 18.14
CA TRP A 184 -13.50 -3.11 17.66
C TRP A 184 -12.20 -2.32 17.79
N HIS A 185 -12.01 -1.40 16.86
CA HIS A 185 -10.79 -0.61 16.74
C HIS A 185 -10.97 0.78 17.36
N ILE A 186 -9.84 1.39 17.66
CA ILE A 186 -9.68 2.82 17.96
C ILE A 186 -8.83 3.35 16.81
N ALA A 187 -9.02 4.54 16.23
CA ALA A 187 -8.31 5.05 15.03
C ALA A 187 -7.08 5.96 15.22
N ASN A 188 -6.00 5.70 14.46
CA ASN A 188 -4.78 6.51 14.45
C ASN A 188 -4.32 6.77 13.03
N GLY A 189 -4.79 7.88 12.46
CA GLY A 189 -4.36 8.34 11.13
C GLY A 189 -2.90 8.78 11.06
N ARG A 190 -2.15 8.78 12.17
CA ARG A 190 -0.74 9.19 12.21
C ARG A 190 0.23 8.03 12.08
N LEU A 191 -0.22 6.79 12.27
CA LEU A 191 0.71 5.67 12.36
C LEU A 191 1.29 5.28 10.99
N MET A 192 0.46 5.29 9.96
CA MET A 192 0.84 5.01 8.58
C MET A 192 0.45 6.19 7.69
N ARG A 193 1.33 6.55 6.75
CA ARG A 193 1.04 7.55 5.71
C ARG A 193 1.60 7.11 4.36
N TYR A 194 0.93 7.52 3.29
CA TYR A 194 1.51 7.44 1.95
C TYR A 194 2.59 8.52 1.76
N PRO A 195 3.72 8.21 1.11
CA PRO A 195 4.71 9.20 0.74
C PRO A 195 4.12 10.29 -0.16
N GLY A 196 4.66 11.51 -0.07
CA GLY A 196 4.21 12.66 -0.87
C GLY A 196 2.91 13.32 -0.42
N TYR A 197 2.18 12.74 0.55
CA TYR A 197 0.99 13.38 1.12
C TYR A 197 1.38 14.63 1.91
N ALA A 198 0.55 15.68 1.85
CA ALA A 198 0.78 16.92 2.58
C ALA A 198 1.06 16.64 4.06
N VAL A 199 1.97 17.39 4.69
CA VAL A 199 2.32 17.23 6.10
C VAL A 199 1.71 18.40 6.88
N ASP A 200 0.93 18.08 7.91
CA ASP A 200 0.43 19.06 8.87
C ASP A 200 1.38 19.21 10.07
N ARG A 201 1.08 20.18 10.94
CA ARG A 201 1.89 20.44 12.14
C ARG A 201 1.98 19.24 13.07
N GLU A 202 0.89 18.51 13.26
CA GLU A 202 0.86 17.33 14.12
C GLU A 202 1.78 16.21 13.59
N THR A 203 1.76 15.98 12.28
CA THR A 203 2.60 15.00 11.59
C THR A 203 4.06 15.44 11.56
N TYR A 204 4.34 16.74 11.51
CA TYR A 204 5.69 17.26 11.63
C TYR A 204 6.28 16.98 13.02
N GLU A 205 5.48 17.23 14.07
CA GLU A 205 5.89 17.03 15.46
C GLU A 205 5.93 15.54 15.87
N ASP A 206 5.05 14.70 15.31
CA ASP A 206 5.03 13.24 15.49
C ASP A 206 4.94 12.51 14.14
N PRO A 207 6.08 12.31 13.44
CA PRO A 207 6.14 11.72 12.10
C PRO A 207 5.59 10.29 12.01
N PRO A 208 5.09 9.81 10.86
CA PRO A 208 4.49 8.48 10.79
C PRO A 208 5.48 7.36 11.14
N SER A 209 5.00 6.32 11.82
CA SER A 209 5.82 5.14 12.15
C SER A 209 6.00 4.21 10.95
N VAL A 210 5.11 4.30 9.96
CA VAL A 210 5.10 3.48 8.75
C VAL A 210 4.86 4.35 7.52
N LEU A 211 5.60 4.08 6.45
CA LEU A 211 5.31 4.61 5.11
C LEU A 211 4.80 3.48 4.21
N HIS A 212 3.61 3.65 3.63
CA HIS A 212 3.03 2.69 2.70
C HIS A 212 3.27 3.15 1.26
N TYR A 213 4.05 2.41 0.49
CA TYR A 213 4.46 2.82 -0.85
C TYR A 213 3.69 2.14 -1.99
N GLY A 214 2.38 1.96 -1.80
CA GLY A 214 1.55 1.18 -2.72
C GLY A 214 1.01 1.92 -3.96
N ILE A 215 1.11 3.24 -4.02
CA ILE A 215 0.45 4.08 -5.05
C ILE A 215 1.42 5.10 -5.64
N LEU A 216 1.00 5.86 -6.65
CA LEU A 216 1.75 6.96 -7.23
C LEU A 216 1.99 8.10 -6.23
N TRP A 217 3.23 8.57 -6.13
CA TRP A 217 3.54 9.90 -5.58
C TRP A 217 4.69 10.56 -6.35
N ASN A 218 4.77 11.89 -6.21
CA ASN A 218 5.80 12.71 -6.82
C ASN A 218 6.61 13.44 -5.73
N VAL A 219 7.88 13.70 -6.01
CA VAL A 219 8.72 14.56 -5.18
C VAL A 219 8.62 15.99 -5.72
N SER A 220 8.03 16.89 -4.94
CA SER A 220 7.70 18.24 -5.40
C SER A 220 8.94 19.02 -5.85
N GLY A 221 8.80 19.77 -6.95
CA GLY A 221 9.91 20.55 -7.52
C GLY A 221 10.96 19.71 -8.24
N THR A 222 10.67 18.43 -8.51
CA THR A 222 11.53 17.51 -9.28
C THR A 222 10.71 16.69 -10.26
N ASP A 223 11.36 16.07 -11.25
CA ASP A 223 10.72 15.12 -12.17
C ASP A 223 10.66 13.69 -11.59
N TYR A 224 11.04 13.50 -10.32
CA TYR A 224 11.04 12.19 -9.69
C TYR A 224 9.64 11.81 -9.21
N ALA A 225 9.21 10.63 -9.63
CA ALA A 225 7.96 10.02 -9.26
C ALA A 225 8.18 8.54 -8.98
N PHE A 226 7.31 7.94 -8.17
CA PHE A 226 7.31 6.50 -7.97
C PHE A 226 5.88 5.97 -7.96
N ASP A 227 5.68 4.87 -8.66
CA ASP A 227 4.52 4.02 -8.50
C ASP A 227 5.00 2.55 -8.42
N LYS A 228 4.50 1.83 -7.42
CA LYS A 228 4.78 0.40 -7.25
C LYS A 228 4.36 -0.40 -8.49
N HIS A 229 3.27 -0.02 -9.15
CA HIS A 229 2.74 -0.71 -10.32
C HIS A 229 3.67 -0.65 -11.52
N TRP A 230 4.65 0.26 -11.54
CA TRP A 230 5.69 0.24 -12.59
C TRP A 230 6.67 -0.92 -12.43
N HIS A 231 6.69 -1.60 -11.28
CA HIS A 231 7.76 -2.52 -10.88
C HIS A 231 7.29 -3.96 -10.66
N TYR A 232 6.23 -4.40 -11.36
CA TYR A 232 5.72 -5.78 -11.27
C TYR A 232 6.78 -6.85 -11.59
N ASP A 233 7.72 -6.54 -12.46
CA ASP A 233 8.81 -7.40 -12.93
C ASP A 233 10.15 -7.10 -12.26
N PHE A 234 10.15 -6.33 -11.16
CA PHE A 234 11.38 -5.91 -10.50
C PHE A 234 12.07 -7.08 -9.78
N ASP A 235 13.30 -7.38 -10.18
CA ASP A 235 14.13 -8.40 -9.54
C ASP A 235 15.07 -7.75 -8.51
N ALA A 236 14.64 -7.72 -7.25
CA ALA A 236 15.43 -7.16 -6.15
C ALA A 236 16.70 -7.95 -5.81
N LEU A 237 16.79 -9.23 -6.21
CA LEU A 237 17.87 -10.13 -5.83
C LEU A 237 18.98 -10.21 -6.89
N ALA A 238 18.70 -9.80 -8.12
CA ALA A 238 19.67 -9.73 -9.20
C ALA A 238 20.96 -9.00 -8.79
N CYS A 239 22.10 -9.65 -9.02
CA CYS A 239 23.41 -9.03 -8.92
C CYS A 239 23.71 -8.16 -10.16
N PRO A 240 24.64 -7.19 -10.07
CA PRO A 240 25.02 -6.37 -11.22
C PRO A 240 25.52 -7.20 -12.41
N PRO A 241 25.37 -6.71 -13.65
CA PRO A 241 25.02 -5.33 -14.00
C PRO A 241 23.52 -5.02 -13.91
N TRP A 242 23.18 -3.85 -13.37
CA TRP A 242 21.79 -3.42 -13.15
C TRP A 242 21.27 -2.51 -14.25
N ASN A 243 22.15 -1.82 -14.97
CA ASN A 243 21.80 -0.84 -16.00
C ASN A 243 20.89 0.27 -15.44
N MET A 244 21.35 0.90 -14.35
CA MET A 244 20.61 1.98 -13.67
C MET A 244 20.18 3.09 -14.62
N SER A 245 18.96 3.58 -14.44
CA SER A 245 18.41 4.76 -15.14
C SER A 245 18.03 5.82 -14.11
N ASP A 246 18.11 7.09 -14.52
CA ASP A 246 17.55 8.20 -13.75
C ASP A 246 16.01 8.27 -13.87
N ASP A 247 15.41 7.62 -14.88
CA ASP A 247 13.96 7.41 -14.95
C ASP A 247 13.56 6.25 -14.01
N PRO A 248 12.76 6.51 -12.95
CA PRO A 248 12.31 5.49 -12.02
C PRO A 248 11.59 4.33 -12.67
N ARG A 249 10.94 4.54 -13.81
CA ARG A 249 10.20 3.49 -14.52
C ARG A 249 11.10 2.44 -15.18
N LEU A 250 12.35 2.80 -15.47
CA LEU A 250 13.24 1.98 -16.31
C LEU A 250 14.17 1.07 -15.52
N THR A 251 14.36 1.31 -14.22
CA THR A 251 15.23 0.46 -13.40
C THR A 251 14.44 -0.75 -12.89
N LYS A 252 14.78 -1.95 -13.37
CA LYS A 252 14.00 -3.19 -13.14
C LYS A 252 14.69 -4.24 -12.26
N ARG A 253 15.87 -3.96 -11.71
CA ARG A 253 16.62 -4.96 -10.96
C ARG A 253 17.66 -4.37 -10.02
N GLY A 254 17.95 -5.11 -8.96
CA GLY A 254 19.02 -4.81 -8.00
C GLY A 254 18.67 -3.67 -7.04
N LEU A 255 18.61 -2.44 -7.56
CA LEU A 255 18.27 -1.22 -6.84
C LEU A 255 17.18 -0.46 -7.60
N PHE A 256 16.41 0.37 -6.90
CA PHE A 256 15.55 1.36 -7.56
C PHE A 256 16.36 2.55 -8.06
N ALA A 257 15.83 3.30 -9.04
CA ALA A 257 16.43 4.57 -9.44
C ALA A 257 16.60 5.49 -8.22
N HIS A 258 17.80 6.06 -8.07
CA HIS A 258 18.12 6.88 -6.92
C HIS A 258 17.21 8.11 -6.86
N PRO A 259 16.57 8.39 -5.71
CA PRO A 259 15.78 9.60 -5.56
C PRO A 259 16.66 10.86 -5.54
N PRO A 260 16.06 12.06 -5.70
CA PRO A 260 16.75 13.32 -5.48
C PRO A 260 17.41 13.37 -4.11
N ARG A 261 18.57 14.02 -4.03
CA ARG A 261 19.27 14.23 -2.76
C ARG A 261 18.47 15.23 -1.89
N PRO A 262 18.43 15.07 -0.57
CA PRO A 262 17.86 16.07 0.34
C PRO A 262 18.41 17.48 0.10
N SER A 263 19.71 17.58 -0.20
CA SER A 263 20.39 18.85 -0.50
C SER A 263 19.92 19.54 -1.79
N ALA A 264 19.14 18.88 -2.64
CA ALA A 264 18.55 19.46 -3.84
C ALA A 264 17.19 20.14 -3.57
N PHE A 265 16.61 19.95 -2.39
CA PHE A 265 15.32 20.55 -2.04
C PHE A 265 15.48 22.02 -1.66
N ASN A 266 14.61 22.85 -2.23
CA ASN A 266 14.49 24.27 -1.90
C ASN A 266 13.32 24.56 -0.94
N THR A 267 12.64 23.51 -0.46
CA THR A 267 11.50 23.58 0.45
C THR A 267 11.95 23.72 1.91
N THR A 268 11.05 24.18 2.78
CA THR A 268 11.30 24.35 4.22
C THR A 268 10.09 23.92 5.06
N GLY A 269 10.29 23.71 6.36
CA GLY A 269 9.20 23.39 7.30
C GLY A 269 8.41 22.15 6.87
N LEU A 270 7.07 22.30 6.79
CA LEU A 270 6.14 21.23 6.44
C LEU A 270 6.40 20.63 5.04
N GLU A 271 6.75 21.47 4.07
CA GLU A 271 7.03 21.02 2.70
C GLU A 271 8.32 20.20 2.63
N LEU A 272 9.36 20.64 3.33
CA LEU A 272 10.60 19.87 3.43
C LEU A 272 10.34 18.52 4.08
N MET A 273 9.58 18.49 5.18
CA MET A 273 9.21 17.24 5.83
C MET A 273 8.48 16.28 4.89
N ARG A 274 7.51 16.79 4.10
CA ARG A 274 6.84 16.00 3.06
C ARG A 274 7.85 15.43 2.06
N ASP A 275 8.74 16.26 1.53
CA ASP A 275 9.69 15.85 0.49
C ASP A 275 10.71 14.82 1.03
N LEU A 276 11.16 14.97 2.28
CA LEU A 276 12.01 13.96 2.94
C LEU A 276 11.27 12.62 3.11
N LEU A 277 10.01 12.64 3.58
CA LEU A 277 9.19 11.42 3.67
C LEU A 277 8.96 10.78 2.28
N ALA A 278 8.85 11.59 1.23
CA ALA A 278 8.62 11.12 -0.14
C ALA A 278 9.81 10.30 -0.68
N ILE A 279 11.05 10.68 -0.35
CA ILE A 279 12.24 9.94 -0.80
C ILE A 279 12.67 8.84 0.16
N GLU A 280 12.29 8.91 1.44
CA GLU A 280 12.75 7.99 2.49
C GLU A 280 12.52 6.52 2.13
N VAL A 281 11.40 6.19 1.48
CA VAL A 281 11.10 4.83 1.05
C VAL A 281 12.20 4.26 0.16
N LEU A 282 12.52 4.96 -0.94
CA LEU A 282 13.49 4.46 -1.92
C LEU A 282 14.91 4.52 -1.39
N VAL A 283 15.22 5.53 -0.56
CA VAL A 283 16.50 5.61 0.15
C VAL A 283 16.69 4.39 1.06
N THR A 284 15.67 4.05 1.86
CA THR A 284 15.72 2.93 2.80
C THR A 284 15.81 1.59 2.08
N LEU A 285 15.00 1.39 1.02
CA LEU A 285 15.02 0.15 0.23
C LEU A 285 16.38 -0.04 -0.45
N ASN A 286 16.93 1.01 -1.08
CA ASN A 286 18.24 0.93 -1.73
C ASN A 286 19.37 0.69 -0.73
N GLU A 287 19.33 1.30 0.47
CA GLU A 287 20.30 1.04 1.54
C GLU A 287 20.27 -0.44 1.97
N ALA A 288 19.06 -1.01 2.18
CA ALA A 288 18.87 -2.40 2.55
C ALA A 288 19.31 -3.38 1.43
N PHE A 289 18.95 -3.10 0.18
CA PHE A 289 19.40 -3.90 -0.96
C PHE A 289 20.92 -3.85 -1.11
N CYS A 290 21.55 -2.70 -0.88
CA CYS A 290 23.01 -2.58 -0.90
C CYS A 290 23.69 -3.40 0.19
N GLU A 291 23.12 -3.46 1.41
CA GLU A 291 23.60 -4.36 2.45
C GLU A 291 23.56 -5.83 1.99
N ARG A 292 22.42 -6.27 1.41
CA ARG A 292 22.27 -7.63 0.88
C ARG A 292 23.25 -7.91 -0.26
N HIS A 293 23.30 -7.04 -1.28
CA HIS A 293 24.10 -7.26 -2.48
C HIS A 293 25.60 -7.35 -2.17
N ARG A 294 26.10 -6.59 -1.19
CA ARG A 294 27.51 -6.73 -0.77
C ARG A 294 27.84 -8.06 -0.10
N ARG A 295 26.85 -8.75 0.46
CA ARG A 295 27.00 -10.08 1.07
C ARG A 295 26.82 -11.19 0.06
N ALA A 296 25.86 -11.04 -0.84
CA ALA A 296 25.40 -12.11 -1.73
C ALA A 296 25.99 -12.04 -3.15
N CYS A 297 26.43 -10.87 -3.62
CA CYS A 297 26.92 -10.69 -4.99
C CYS A 297 28.45 -10.63 -5.07
N PRO A 298 29.03 -11.06 -6.21
CA PRO A 298 30.44 -10.80 -6.50
C PRO A 298 30.76 -9.29 -6.48
N PRO A 299 31.90 -8.88 -5.93
CA PRO A 299 32.33 -7.48 -5.99
C PRO A 299 32.42 -6.98 -7.44
N SER A 300 31.87 -5.80 -7.71
CA SER A 300 31.95 -5.13 -9.00
C SER A 300 32.02 -3.61 -8.83
N ASP A 301 32.54 -2.93 -9.85
CA ASP A 301 32.63 -1.46 -9.85
C ASP A 301 31.25 -0.80 -9.79
N GLU A 302 30.24 -1.39 -10.45
CA GLU A 302 28.86 -0.92 -10.40
C GLU A 302 28.26 -1.09 -9.00
N LEU A 303 28.45 -2.25 -8.36
CA LEU A 303 28.02 -2.47 -6.97
C LEU A 303 28.61 -1.42 -6.03
N GLY A 304 29.93 -1.21 -6.12
CA GLY A 304 30.63 -0.24 -5.29
C GLY A 304 30.12 1.18 -5.50
N ARG A 305 29.98 1.61 -6.77
CA ARG A 305 29.57 2.97 -7.12
C ARG A 305 28.12 3.27 -6.74
N GLU A 306 27.18 2.41 -7.14
CA GLU A 306 25.76 2.66 -6.91
C GLU A 306 25.40 2.55 -5.43
N CYS A 307 26.01 1.61 -4.68
CA CYS A 307 25.78 1.54 -3.25
C CYS A 307 26.42 2.68 -2.47
N SER A 308 27.60 3.17 -2.89
CA SER A 308 28.16 4.38 -2.29
C SER A 308 27.25 5.60 -2.53
N LYS A 309 26.59 5.67 -3.69
CA LYS A 309 25.60 6.72 -3.99
C LYS A 309 24.37 6.59 -3.09
N ALA A 310 23.80 5.39 -2.96
CA ALA A 310 22.65 5.13 -2.09
C ALA A 310 22.95 5.51 -0.62
N GLU A 311 24.09 5.08 -0.09
CA GLU A 311 24.51 5.39 1.28
C GLU A 311 24.75 6.88 1.52
N ALA A 312 25.32 7.59 0.55
CA ALA A 312 25.51 9.02 0.66
C ALA A 312 24.17 9.77 0.72
N ILE A 313 23.16 9.32 -0.05
CA ILE A 313 21.80 9.87 0.02
C ILE A 313 21.16 9.53 1.36
N ALA A 314 21.31 8.30 1.84
CA ALA A 314 20.79 7.86 3.14
C ALA A 314 21.39 8.66 4.31
N GLN A 315 22.69 8.96 4.24
CA GLN A 315 23.33 9.80 5.24
C GLN A 315 22.81 11.25 5.18
N GLU A 316 22.69 11.83 3.98
CA GLU A 316 22.09 13.17 3.83
C GLU A 316 20.66 13.23 4.35
N LEU A 317 19.87 12.15 4.17
CA LEU A 317 18.50 12.09 4.66
C LEU A 317 18.46 12.09 6.19
N ARG A 318 19.33 11.29 6.82
CA ARG A 318 19.49 11.28 8.29
C ARG A 318 19.92 12.65 8.82
N ASP A 319 20.87 13.30 8.15
CA ASP A 319 21.35 14.63 8.53
C ASP A 319 20.26 15.69 8.35
N ALA A 320 19.47 15.61 7.27
CA ALA A 320 18.34 16.49 7.01
C ALA A 320 17.28 16.38 8.12
N TYR A 321 16.88 15.16 8.50
CA TYR A 321 15.96 14.94 9.62
C TYR A 321 16.51 15.49 10.95
N ALA A 322 17.79 15.27 11.23
CA ALA A 322 18.42 15.78 12.45
C ALA A 322 18.50 17.31 12.49
N SER A 323 18.47 17.97 11.32
CA SER A 323 18.56 19.43 11.17
C SER A 323 17.22 20.14 11.10
N LEU A 324 16.09 19.41 11.07
CA LEU A 324 14.76 20.02 10.98
C LEU A 324 14.51 20.94 12.19
N PRO A 325 14.21 22.24 11.96
CA PRO A 325 13.93 23.17 13.04
C PRO A 325 12.57 22.87 13.68
N PRO A 326 12.34 23.25 14.95
CA PRO A 326 10.97 23.26 15.48
C PRO A 326 10.11 24.25 14.69
N LEU A 327 8.83 23.92 14.49
CA LEU A 327 7.89 24.86 13.87
C LEU A 327 7.67 26.08 14.78
N PRO A 328 7.46 27.29 14.21
CA PRO A 328 7.03 28.43 15.00
C PRO A 328 5.66 28.14 15.65
N PRO A 329 5.36 28.75 16.81
CA PRO A 329 4.04 28.61 17.42
C PRO A 329 2.96 29.13 16.48
N ASP A 330 1.76 28.55 16.56
CA ASP A 330 0.62 29.03 15.80
C ASP A 330 0.40 30.51 16.10
N PRO A 331 0.03 31.32 15.09
CA PRO A 331 -0.45 32.66 15.37
C PRO A 331 -1.59 32.56 16.37
N GLU A 332 -1.50 33.31 17.48
CA GLU A 332 -2.60 33.35 18.44
C GLU A 332 -3.90 33.63 17.69
N PRO A 333 -4.98 32.87 17.97
CA PRO A 333 -6.25 33.12 17.31
C PRO A 333 -6.58 34.58 17.53
N ALA A 334 -6.61 35.37 16.44
CA ALA A 334 -6.97 36.76 16.51
C ALA A 334 -8.31 36.82 17.24
N GLN A 335 -8.32 37.45 18.41
CA GLN A 335 -9.56 37.70 19.14
C GLN A 335 -10.38 38.60 18.24
N TYR A 336 -11.27 38.00 17.44
CA TYR A 336 -12.31 38.74 16.76
C TYR A 336 -13.18 39.30 17.88
N GLU A 337 -13.02 40.59 18.17
CA GLU A 337 -14.03 41.35 18.90
C GLU A 337 -15.32 41.22 18.07
N VAL A 338 -16.24 40.41 18.56
CA VAL A 338 -17.59 40.31 18.02
C VAL A 338 -18.19 41.72 18.14
N PRO A 339 -18.48 42.41 17.03
CA PRO A 339 -19.14 43.70 17.12
C PRO A 339 -20.49 43.50 17.83
N PRO A 340 -20.94 44.46 18.66
CA PRO A 340 -22.27 44.35 19.26
C PRO A 340 -23.31 44.16 18.15
N PRO A 341 -24.33 43.31 18.39
CA PRO A 341 -25.27 42.95 17.34
C PRO A 341 -26.08 44.20 16.95
N ASP A 342 -25.82 44.73 15.77
CA ASP A 342 -26.70 45.69 15.13
C ASP A 342 -27.96 44.95 14.65
N GLU A 343 -29.12 45.53 14.97
CA GLU A 343 -30.45 45.08 14.58
C GLU A 343 -30.67 45.22 13.06
N ALA A 344 -29.96 44.45 12.24
CA ALA A 344 -30.24 44.30 10.82
C ALA A 344 -29.51 43.07 10.26
N GLY A 345 -30.22 41.96 10.04
CA GLY A 345 -29.71 40.91 9.16
C GLY A 345 -30.21 39.50 9.46
N ALA A 346 -31.50 39.24 9.26
CA ALA A 346 -32.07 37.90 9.19
C ALA A 346 -31.64 37.12 7.91
N ASP A 347 -30.46 37.40 7.35
CA ASP A 347 -30.04 36.92 6.02
C ASP A 347 -28.63 36.26 6.00
N ALA A 348 -27.95 36.13 7.15
CA ALA A 348 -26.60 35.56 7.20
C ALA A 348 -26.56 34.01 7.17
N GLY A 349 -27.70 33.33 7.39
CA GLY A 349 -27.77 31.85 7.35
C GLY A 349 -27.62 31.26 5.95
N ALA A 350 -28.05 31.98 4.91
CA ALA A 350 -28.00 31.50 3.53
C ALA A 350 -26.61 31.60 2.88
N ALA A 351 -25.73 32.47 3.38
CA ALA A 351 -24.40 32.67 2.81
C ALA A 351 -23.37 31.61 3.26
N GLY A 352 -23.56 31.02 4.45
CA GLY A 352 -22.69 29.95 4.97
C GLY A 352 -22.92 28.60 4.29
N GLU A 353 -24.18 28.23 4.04
CA GLU A 353 -24.53 27.02 3.29
C GLU A 353 -24.11 27.12 1.81
N ALA A 354 -24.27 28.30 1.19
CA ALA A 354 -23.84 28.54 -0.19
C ALA A 354 -22.31 28.49 -0.36
N ALA A 355 -21.52 28.85 0.66
CA ALA A 355 -20.07 28.76 0.62
C ALA A 355 -19.58 27.31 0.75
N SER A 356 -20.21 26.50 1.62
CA SER A 356 -19.89 25.07 1.73
C SER A 356 -20.35 24.26 0.51
N GLU A 357 -21.47 24.62 -0.11
CA GLU A 357 -21.92 23.99 -1.36
C GLU A 357 -21.04 24.39 -2.56
N ALA A 358 -20.51 25.62 -2.58
CA ALA A 358 -19.58 26.06 -3.62
C ALA A 358 -18.19 25.39 -3.50
N GLU A 359 -17.72 25.13 -2.29
CA GLU A 359 -16.46 24.42 -2.03
C GLU A 359 -16.57 22.93 -2.41
N ALA A 360 -17.67 22.27 -2.03
CA ALA A 360 -17.96 20.89 -2.45
C ALA A 360 -18.17 20.75 -3.97
N ALA A 361 -18.78 21.75 -4.62
CA ALA A 361 -18.94 21.78 -6.07
C ALA A 361 -17.62 22.03 -6.81
N ALA A 362 -16.69 22.79 -6.22
CA ALA A 362 -15.36 23.02 -6.78
C ALA A 362 -14.48 21.76 -6.67
N GLU A 363 -14.60 21.00 -5.59
CA GLU A 363 -13.90 19.73 -5.39
C GLU A 363 -14.41 18.66 -6.36
N ALA A 364 -15.73 18.54 -6.53
CA ALA A 364 -16.34 17.63 -7.51
C ALA A 364 -15.98 18.00 -8.97
N ALA A 365 -15.91 19.29 -9.31
CA ALA A 365 -15.51 19.74 -10.65
C ALA A 365 -14.02 19.50 -10.94
N ALA A 366 -13.16 19.57 -9.91
CA ALA A 366 -11.75 19.22 -10.05
C ALA A 366 -11.55 17.71 -10.26
N GLU A 367 -12.39 16.90 -9.62
CA GLU A 367 -12.39 15.44 -9.78
C GLU A 367 -12.91 15.03 -11.18
N GLU A 368 -13.96 15.67 -11.69
CA GLU A 368 -14.49 15.43 -13.03
C GLU A 368 -13.50 15.86 -14.13
N ALA A 369 -12.79 16.98 -13.94
CA ALA A 369 -11.75 17.44 -14.86
C ALA A 369 -10.55 16.48 -14.93
N ALA A 370 -10.16 15.89 -13.79
CA ALA A 370 -9.11 14.86 -13.75
C ALA A 370 -9.53 13.57 -14.48
N VAL A 371 -10.82 13.20 -14.39
CA VAL A 371 -11.37 12.05 -15.12
C VAL A 371 -11.42 12.30 -16.63
N GLU A 372 -11.79 13.51 -17.07
CA GLU A 372 -11.74 13.87 -18.50
C GLU A 372 -10.31 13.91 -19.07
N GLU A 373 -9.33 14.35 -18.29
CA GLU A 373 -7.92 14.38 -18.71
C GLU A 373 -7.36 12.96 -18.91
N VAL A 374 -7.65 12.05 -17.97
CA VAL A 374 -7.26 10.63 -18.08
C VAL A 374 -7.98 9.92 -19.23
N ALA A 375 -9.27 10.24 -19.46
CA ALA A 375 -10.02 9.71 -20.60
C ALA A 375 -9.51 10.24 -21.95
N ALA A 376 -9.06 11.50 -22.01
CA ALA A 376 -8.46 12.10 -23.19
C ALA A 376 -7.11 11.49 -23.55
N GLU A 377 -6.28 11.17 -22.55
CA GLU A 377 -5.01 10.44 -22.75
C GLU A 377 -5.24 9.00 -23.23
N ALA A 378 -6.24 8.30 -22.68
CA ALA A 378 -6.62 6.97 -23.13
C ALA A 378 -7.16 6.96 -24.57
N ALA A 379 -7.91 7.98 -24.97
CA ALA A 379 -8.40 8.13 -26.35
C ALA A 379 -7.26 8.46 -27.34
N ALA A 380 -6.26 9.23 -26.92
CA ALA A 380 -5.07 9.52 -27.72
C ALA A 380 -4.20 8.26 -27.94
N ALA A 381 -4.11 7.38 -26.95
CA ALA A 381 -3.44 6.09 -27.07
C ALA A 381 -4.20 5.11 -28.00
N GLY A 382 -5.53 5.07 -27.93
CA GLY A 382 -6.37 4.25 -28.80
C GLY A 382 -6.36 4.68 -30.28
N GLY A 383 -6.22 5.98 -30.56
CA GLY A 383 -6.13 6.53 -31.92
C GLY A 383 -4.84 6.14 -32.66
N GLN A 384 -3.73 5.93 -31.92
CA GLN A 384 -2.47 5.45 -32.52
C GLN A 384 -2.53 3.95 -32.87
N GLN A 385 -3.36 3.17 -32.20
CA GLN A 385 -3.54 1.74 -32.45
C GLN A 385 -4.42 1.47 -33.68
N GLN A 386 -5.46 2.28 -33.91
CA GLN A 386 -6.29 2.18 -35.13
C GLN A 386 -5.61 2.70 -36.41
N ALA A 387 -4.60 3.57 -36.30
CA ALA A 387 -3.80 4.00 -37.45
C ALA A 387 -2.85 2.91 -37.97
N ALA A 388 -2.48 1.94 -37.12
CA ALA A 388 -1.64 0.80 -37.49
C ALA A 388 -2.43 -0.31 -38.22
N GLU A 389 -3.73 -0.47 -37.96
CA GLU A 389 -4.60 -1.46 -38.64
C GLU A 389 -5.06 -1.02 -40.05
N ALA A 390 -4.89 0.24 -40.42
CA ALA A 390 -5.27 0.77 -41.73
C ALA A 390 -4.19 0.57 -42.83
N ALA A 391 -2.98 0.15 -42.46
CA ALA A 391 -1.91 -0.18 -43.40
C ALA A 391 -1.84 -1.71 -43.58
N GLY A 392 -2.59 -2.22 -44.57
CA GLY A 392 -2.76 -3.66 -44.79
C GLY A 392 -1.46 -4.45 -44.98
N GLU A 393 -1.29 -5.48 -44.16
CA GLU A 393 -0.33 -6.58 -44.36
C GLU A 393 -1.08 -7.90 -44.62
N PRO A 394 -0.49 -8.84 -45.37
CA PRO A 394 -1.21 -9.92 -46.04
C PRO A 394 -1.61 -11.07 -45.09
N GLU A 395 -2.74 -11.72 -45.41
CA GLU A 395 -3.35 -12.80 -44.63
C GLU A 395 -2.40 -13.99 -44.32
N PRO A 396 -2.53 -14.61 -43.13
CA PRO A 396 -1.80 -15.83 -42.79
C PRO A 396 -2.44 -17.09 -43.42
N PRO A 397 -1.63 -18.13 -43.72
CA PRO A 397 -2.11 -19.32 -44.42
C PRO A 397 -2.98 -20.24 -43.54
N SER A 398 -3.91 -20.95 -44.20
CA SER A 398 -4.90 -21.84 -43.58
C SER A 398 -4.27 -23.09 -42.91
N GLN A 399 -4.99 -23.64 -41.92
CA GLN A 399 -4.60 -24.73 -41.01
C GLN A 399 -4.30 -26.12 -41.63
N ALA A 400 -4.06 -26.22 -42.94
CA ALA A 400 -3.69 -27.49 -43.59
C ALA A 400 -2.16 -27.74 -43.66
N ASP A 401 -1.32 -26.75 -43.36
CA ASP A 401 0.15 -26.84 -43.47
C ASP A 401 0.87 -26.60 -42.12
N ARG A 402 0.51 -27.36 -41.08
CA ARG A 402 1.33 -27.43 -39.86
C ARG A 402 2.27 -28.65 -39.93
N PRO A 403 3.60 -28.47 -39.96
CA PRO A 403 4.52 -29.59 -39.77
C PRO A 403 4.35 -30.15 -38.35
N ARG A 404 4.35 -31.48 -38.24
CA ARG A 404 4.34 -32.21 -36.96
C ARG A 404 5.50 -31.73 -36.09
N ALA A 405 5.20 -31.39 -34.83
CA ALA A 405 6.21 -31.17 -33.80
C ALA A 405 7.08 -32.43 -33.65
N PRO A 406 8.42 -32.30 -33.58
CA PRO A 406 9.27 -33.40 -33.19
C PRO A 406 9.09 -33.68 -31.69
N SER A 407 9.13 -34.98 -31.38
CA SER A 407 9.03 -35.58 -30.07
C SER A 407 10.11 -35.08 -29.09
N GLU A 408 9.73 -35.10 -27.81
CA GLU A 408 10.59 -35.02 -26.63
C GLU A 408 11.93 -35.74 -26.79
N ALA A 409 13.01 -35.05 -26.42
CA ALA A 409 14.29 -35.64 -26.05
C ALA A 409 14.94 -34.79 -24.95
N HIS A 410 14.88 -35.31 -23.72
CA HIS A 410 15.92 -35.32 -22.69
C HIS A 410 17.03 -34.23 -22.61
N ILE A 411 17.08 -33.62 -21.41
CA ILE A 411 18.25 -33.45 -20.50
C ILE A 411 19.17 -32.22 -20.65
N GLU A 412 19.47 -31.64 -19.46
CA GLU A 412 20.55 -30.72 -19.05
C GLU A 412 20.51 -29.29 -19.63
N LEU A 413 20.42 -28.19 -18.88
CA LEU A 413 20.79 -27.85 -17.49
C LEU A 413 19.82 -26.81 -16.94
#